data_AF-Q6B8M9-F1
#
_entry.id   AF-Q6B8M9-F1
#
_cell.length_a   1.000
_cell.length_b   1.000
_cell.length_c   1.000
_cell.angle_alpha   90.00
_cell.angle_beta   90.00
_cell.angle_gamma   90.00
#
_symmetry.space_group_name_H-M   'P 1'
#
loop_
_entity.id
_entity.type
_entity.pdbx_description
1 polymer ?
#
loop_
_entity_poly.entity_id
_entity_poly.type
_entity_poly.pdbx_seq_one_letter_code
_entity_poly.pdbx_strand_id
1 'polypeptide(L)'
;MSIPLLNYSLSTQNQRVDGFEYLPGEEQPKIYTTDDVPGSVEMDEIIWAAYRQIFSEHQILSRTAQPFLESQFRFNQIKVKDFIKGLLLSESFFTLNYNVNNNYRFVEMCIQRVLGRDVYNEREKLAFSIIIASKGLECFFDTLLDSDEYAENFGDNTVPYQRRRVIAQRSKGEMPFNLKTPRMGKEFSMKQGMPQLLWVGPVRKFRPQEQQPKAGDPALFLNMVNEVSSLSILA
;
A
#
# COMPACT_ATOMS: atom_id res chain seq x y z
N MET A 1 30.07 0.90 -11.07
CA MET A 1 29.81 -0.56 -11.02
C MET A 1 30.61 -1.22 -12.13
N SER A 2 31.38 -2.27 -11.84
CA SER A 2 31.99 -3.09 -12.92
C SER A 2 31.04 -4.16 -13.46
N ILE A 3 30.08 -4.63 -12.65
CA ILE A 3 29.04 -5.58 -13.08
C ILE A 3 27.73 -4.81 -13.31
N PRO A 4 27.18 -4.78 -14.54
CA PRO A 4 25.91 -4.12 -14.82
C PRO A 4 24.72 -4.93 -14.28
N LEU A 5 23.57 -4.26 -14.13
CA LEU A 5 22.32 -4.92 -13.76
C LEU A 5 21.89 -5.89 -14.87
N LEU A 6 21.35 -7.04 -14.49
CA LEU A 6 20.91 -8.05 -15.45
C LEU A 6 19.70 -7.54 -16.25
N ASN A 7 19.79 -7.56 -17.58
CA ASN A 7 18.67 -7.19 -18.44
C ASN A 7 17.46 -8.13 -18.22
N TYR A 8 16.28 -7.53 -18.20
CA TYR A 8 14.99 -8.20 -18.12
C TYR A 8 14.02 -7.62 -19.15
N SER A 9 13.06 -8.43 -19.62
CA SER A 9 12.01 -7.98 -20.52
C SER A 9 10.93 -7.20 -19.76
N LEU A 10 10.36 -6.20 -20.42
CA LEU A 10 9.22 -5.46 -19.90
C LEU A 10 7.92 -6.23 -20.15
N SER A 11 6.91 -5.98 -19.30
CA SER A 11 5.55 -6.51 -19.45
C SER A 11 4.55 -5.39 -19.77
N THR A 12 3.37 -5.76 -20.25
CA THR A 12 2.26 -4.84 -20.50
C THR A 12 1.58 -4.50 -19.16
N GLN A 13 1.64 -3.24 -18.76
CA GLN A 13 1.03 -2.73 -17.53
C GLN A 13 0.32 -1.39 -17.81
N ASN A 14 -0.73 -1.07 -17.05
CA ASN A 14 -1.55 0.13 -17.28
C ASN A 14 -0.74 1.43 -17.19
N GLN A 15 0.23 1.50 -16.28
CA GLN A 15 1.07 2.69 -16.05
C GLN A 15 2.01 3.05 -17.20
N ARG A 16 2.24 2.13 -18.15
CA ARG A 16 3.17 2.34 -19.28
C ARG A 16 2.55 3.02 -20.50
N VAL A 17 1.23 3.02 -20.59
CA VAL A 17 0.48 3.68 -21.68
C VAL A 17 0.07 5.06 -21.17
N ASP A 18 -0.37 6.00 -22.00
CA ASP A 18 -0.96 7.25 -21.50
C ASP A 18 -2.45 7.08 -21.17
N GLY A 19 -2.90 7.81 -20.14
CA GLY A 19 -4.31 7.92 -19.77
C GLY A 19 -4.89 9.15 -20.46
N PHE A 20 -6.11 9.05 -20.97
CA PHE A 20 -6.81 10.17 -21.61
C PHE A 20 -7.77 10.89 -20.64
N GLU A 21 -7.55 10.75 -19.32
CA GLU A 21 -8.40 11.34 -18.29
C GLU A 21 -8.04 12.83 -18.09
N TYR A 22 -8.92 13.73 -18.54
CA TYR A 22 -8.76 15.18 -18.30
C TYR A 22 -9.32 15.62 -16.94
N LEU A 23 -10.45 15.05 -16.52
CA LEU A 23 -11.05 15.26 -15.20
C LEU A 23 -11.07 13.93 -14.43
N PRO A 24 -10.14 13.74 -13.49
CA PRO A 24 -10.07 12.52 -12.72
C PRO A 24 -11.30 12.38 -11.80
N GLY A 25 -11.86 11.17 -11.73
CA GLY A 25 -12.92 10.83 -10.78
C GLY A 25 -12.36 10.41 -9.41
N GLU A 26 -13.24 9.93 -8.53
CA GLU A 26 -12.92 9.54 -7.15
C GLU A 26 -11.95 8.34 -7.04
N GLU A 27 -11.82 7.54 -8.11
CA GLU A 27 -10.95 6.35 -8.13
C GLU A 27 -9.45 6.68 -8.28
N GLN A 28 -9.12 7.92 -8.63
CA GLN A 28 -7.72 8.36 -8.74
C GLN A 28 -7.12 8.57 -7.34
N PRO A 29 -5.84 8.21 -7.15
CA PRO A 29 -5.19 8.35 -5.86
C PRO A 29 -5.06 9.83 -5.49
N LYS A 30 -5.32 10.16 -4.21
CA LYS A 30 -5.01 11.49 -3.66
C LYS A 30 -3.50 11.70 -3.70
N ILE A 31 -3.08 12.77 -4.35
CA ILE A 31 -1.67 13.17 -4.44
C ILE A 31 -1.33 13.97 -3.18
N TYR A 32 -0.29 13.54 -2.47
CA TYR A 32 0.26 14.24 -1.32
C TYR A 32 1.59 14.85 -1.75
N THR A 33 1.62 16.16 -1.91
CA THR A 33 2.82 16.91 -2.30
C THR A 33 3.14 18.00 -1.27
N THR A 34 4.42 18.33 -1.14
CA THR A 34 4.88 19.51 -0.39
C THR A 34 4.97 20.78 -1.24
N ASP A 35 4.75 20.68 -2.56
CA ASP A 35 4.83 21.84 -3.47
C ASP A 35 3.72 22.88 -3.21
N ASP A 36 2.58 22.44 -2.66
CA ASP A 36 1.43 23.29 -2.36
C ASP A 36 1.60 24.12 -1.06
N VAL A 37 2.77 24.05 -0.42
CA VAL A 37 3.07 24.72 0.86
C VAL A 37 2.06 24.35 1.95
N PRO A 38 2.06 23.08 2.40
CA PRO A 38 1.03 22.57 3.29
C PRO A 38 1.04 23.26 4.65
N GLY A 39 -0.15 23.44 5.23
CA GLY A 39 -0.31 23.83 6.63
C GLY A 39 0.17 22.73 7.59
N SER A 40 0.19 23.00 8.90
CA SER A 40 0.64 22.01 9.89
C SER A 40 -0.20 20.72 9.88
N VAL A 41 -1.51 20.84 9.69
CA VAL A 41 -2.44 19.70 9.64
C VAL A 41 -2.25 18.89 8.35
N GLU A 42 -2.10 19.56 7.21
CA GLU A 42 -1.84 18.89 5.93
C GLU A 42 -0.49 18.18 5.92
N MET A 43 0.51 18.75 6.61
CA MET A 43 1.79 18.10 6.81
C MET A 43 1.66 16.79 7.61
N ASP A 44 0.77 16.74 8.60
CA ASP A 44 0.45 15.51 9.33
C ASP A 44 -0.18 14.45 8.40
N GLU A 45 -1.05 14.88 7.47
CA GLU A 45 -1.64 13.98 6.48
C GLU A 45 -0.58 13.40 5.52
N ILE A 46 0.38 14.23 5.07
CA ILE A 46 1.48 13.80 4.20
C ILE A 46 2.37 12.78 4.92
N ILE A 47 2.72 13.06 6.17
CA ILE A 47 3.50 12.14 7.02
C ILE A 47 2.74 10.82 7.17
N TRP A 48 1.46 10.86 7.51
CA TRP A 48 0.63 9.67 7.64
C TRP A 48 0.53 8.87 6.34
N ALA A 49 0.36 9.55 5.21
CA ALA A 49 0.31 8.92 3.89
C ALA A 49 1.62 8.20 3.54
N ALA A 50 2.77 8.82 3.85
CA ALA A 50 4.08 8.21 3.66
C ALA A 50 4.29 6.97 4.55
N TYR A 51 3.90 7.02 5.83
CA TYR A 51 3.93 5.84 6.70
C TYR A 51 3.01 4.73 6.16
N ARG A 52 1.79 5.07 5.74
CA ARG A 52 0.84 4.11 5.18
C ARG A 52 1.36 3.44 3.92
N GLN A 53 2.01 4.19 3.05
CA GLN A 53 2.60 3.67 1.81
C GLN A 53 3.78 2.73 2.09
N ILE A 54 4.71 3.12 2.96
CA ILE A 54 5.96 2.36 3.19
C ILE A 54 5.79 1.20 4.17
N PHE A 55 5.09 1.38 5.29
CA PHE A 55 4.96 0.33 6.31
C PHE A 55 3.71 -0.54 6.14
N SER A 56 2.61 0.03 5.62
CA SER A 56 1.23 -0.45 5.76
C SER A 56 0.55 0.06 7.04
N GLU A 57 -0.77 0.09 7.02
CA GLU A 57 -1.62 0.68 8.04
C GLU A 57 -1.44 0.03 9.43
N HIS A 58 -1.23 -1.29 9.47
CA HIS A 58 -1.04 -2.03 10.72
C HIS A 58 0.28 -1.75 11.45
N GLN A 59 1.23 -1.07 10.78
CA GLN A 59 2.55 -0.78 11.31
C GLN A 59 2.71 0.70 11.70
N ILE A 60 1.66 1.50 11.62
CA ILE A 60 1.66 2.89 12.10
C ILE A 60 1.42 2.90 13.61
N LEU A 61 2.41 2.42 14.35
CA LEU A 61 2.41 2.30 15.80
C LEU A 61 3.25 3.40 16.42
N SER A 62 2.97 3.77 17.67
CA SER A 62 3.78 4.73 18.44
C SER A 62 5.26 4.31 18.54
N ARG A 63 5.53 3.01 18.53
CA ARG A 63 6.89 2.43 18.54
C ARG A 63 7.63 2.55 17.20
N THR A 64 6.88 2.64 16.10
CA THR A 64 7.43 2.68 14.74
C THR A 64 7.63 4.11 14.23
N ALA A 65 6.93 5.08 14.84
CA ALA A 65 7.09 6.50 14.54
C ALA A 65 8.55 6.98 14.69
N GLN A 66 8.96 7.84 13.78
CA GLN A 66 10.31 8.40 13.64
C GLN A 66 10.27 9.93 13.89
N PRO A 67 10.19 10.38 15.16
CA PRO A 67 9.92 11.79 15.48
C PRO A 67 11.02 12.74 15.01
N PHE A 68 12.28 12.30 14.99
CA PHE A 68 13.39 13.11 14.48
C PHE A 68 13.28 13.36 12.98
N LEU A 69 12.90 12.32 12.22
CA LEU A 69 12.71 12.41 10.78
C LEU A 69 11.51 13.30 10.45
N GLU A 70 10.42 13.16 11.20
CA GLU A 70 9.24 14.04 11.07
C GLU A 70 9.56 15.50 11.37
N SER A 71 10.37 15.77 12.40
CA SER A 71 10.76 17.13 12.76
C SER A 71 11.63 17.78 11.67
N GLN A 72 12.58 17.03 11.10
CA GLN A 72 13.39 17.50 9.97
C GLN A 72 12.52 17.78 8.73
N PHE A 73 11.54 16.91 8.48
CA PHE A 73 10.61 17.08 7.37
C PHE A 73 9.72 18.32 7.55
N ARG A 74 9.16 18.54 8.75
CA ARG A 74 8.37 19.75 9.08
C ARG A 74 9.17 21.05 8.95
N PHE A 75 10.48 20.99 9.19
CA PHE A 75 11.36 22.15 9.06
C PHE A 75 11.93 22.33 7.64
N ASN A 76 11.43 21.57 6.65
CA ASN A 76 11.91 21.58 5.27
C ASN A 76 13.42 21.32 5.14
N GLN A 77 14.02 20.61 6.10
CA GLN A 77 15.44 20.23 6.04
C GLN A 77 15.66 19.06 5.06
N ILE A 78 14.66 18.20 4.93
CA ILE A 78 14.66 17.04 4.04
C ILE A 78 13.43 17.09 3.12
N LYS A 79 13.55 16.56 1.91
CA LYS A 79 12.41 16.45 0.98
C LYS A 79 11.59 15.18 1.23
N VAL A 80 10.47 15.01 0.52
CA VAL A 80 9.65 13.79 0.62
C VAL A 80 10.44 12.55 0.23
N LYS A 81 11.26 12.62 -0.83
CA LYS A 81 12.13 11.50 -1.23
C LYS A 81 13.08 11.06 -0.11
N ASP A 82 13.69 12.02 0.57
CA ASP A 82 14.60 11.75 1.69
C ASP A 82 13.85 11.19 2.90
N PHE A 83 12.63 11.68 3.15
CA PHE A 83 11.73 11.13 4.17
C PHE A 83 11.42 9.65 3.87
N ILE A 84 11.04 9.32 2.63
CA ILE A 84 10.80 7.93 2.20
C ILE A 84 12.06 7.07 2.36
N LYS A 85 13.24 7.58 1.98
CA LYS A 85 14.52 6.90 2.19
C LYS A 85 14.76 6.62 3.68
N GLY A 86 14.53 7.60 4.55
CA GLY A 86 14.65 7.46 5.99
C GLY A 86 13.71 6.41 6.58
N LEU A 87 12.47 6.31 6.10
CA LEU A 87 11.53 5.27 6.52
C LEU A 87 12.01 3.87 6.11
N LEU A 88 12.51 3.73 4.87
CA LEU A 88 13.05 2.46 4.36
C LEU A 88 14.30 1.99 5.11
N LEU A 89 15.15 2.92 5.53
CA LEU A 89 16.36 2.64 6.32
C LEU A 89 16.10 2.43 7.82
N SER A 90 14.88 2.70 8.28
CA SER A 90 14.54 2.56 9.70
C SER A 90 14.68 1.12 10.22
N GLU A 91 15.08 1.00 11.48
CA GLU A 91 15.17 -0.30 12.17
C GLU A 91 13.82 -1.04 12.18
N SER A 92 12.72 -0.28 12.28
CA SER A 92 11.37 -0.85 12.25
C SER A 92 11.08 -1.54 10.92
N PHE A 93 11.43 -0.91 9.79
CA PHE A 93 11.21 -1.48 8.47
C PHE A 93 12.07 -2.73 8.26
N PHE A 94 13.34 -2.64 8.68
CA PHE A 94 14.25 -3.77 8.65
C PHE A 94 13.73 -4.97 9.45
N THR A 95 13.34 -4.74 10.70
CA THR A 95 12.93 -5.80 11.63
C THR A 95 11.60 -6.43 11.22
N LEU A 96 10.60 -5.61 10.87
CA LEU A 96 9.25 -6.10 10.61
C LEU A 96 9.06 -6.65 9.20
N ASN A 97 9.81 -6.11 8.22
CA ASN A 97 9.61 -6.42 6.80
C ASN A 97 10.80 -7.15 6.19
N TYR A 98 12.04 -6.70 6.38
CA TYR A 98 13.19 -7.36 5.75
C TYR A 98 13.51 -8.73 6.37
N ASN A 99 13.64 -8.83 7.69
CA ASN A 99 14.06 -10.06 8.39
C ASN A 99 13.11 -11.26 8.19
N VAL A 100 11.89 -11.00 7.74
CA VAL A 100 10.84 -12.01 7.54
C VAL A 100 10.56 -12.31 6.07
N ASN A 101 11.43 -11.85 5.17
CA ASN A 101 11.32 -12.10 3.73
C ASN A 101 12.67 -12.54 3.16
N ASN A 102 12.64 -13.15 1.98
CA ASN A 102 13.83 -13.38 1.18
C ASN A 102 14.07 -12.17 0.27
N ASN A 103 15.27 -12.06 -0.30
CA ASN A 103 15.63 -10.92 -1.15
C ASN A 103 14.65 -10.76 -2.32
N TYR A 104 14.18 -11.85 -2.93
CA TYR A 104 13.28 -11.81 -4.07
C TYR A 104 11.90 -11.19 -3.74
N ARG A 105 11.28 -11.61 -2.64
CA ARG A 105 9.98 -11.08 -2.20
C ARG A 105 10.12 -9.67 -1.63
N PHE A 106 11.23 -9.40 -0.95
CA PHE A 106 11.49 -8.06 -0.44
C PHE A 106 11.64 -7.04 -1.57
N VAL A 107 12.35 -7.38 -2.63
CA VAL A 107 12.41 -6.57 -3.86
C VAL A 107 11.02 -6.29 -4.42
N GLU A 108 10.17 -7.31 -4.54
CA GLU A 108 8.79 -7.14 -5.02
C GLU A 108 7.99 -6.15 -4.15
N MET A 109 8.12 -6.27 -2.83
CA MET A 109 7.47 -5.36 -1.88
C MET A 109 7.99 -3.93 -2.02
N CYS A 110 9.29 -3.73 -2.18
CA CYS A 110 9.89 -2.41 -2.34
C CYS A 110 9.50 -1.77 -3.69
N ILE A 111 9.50 -2.52 -4.79
CA ILE A 111 9.05 -2.02 -6.10
C ILE A 111 7.58 -1.56 -6.01
N GLN A 112 6.72 -2.36 -5.39
CA GLN A 112 5.30 -2.01 -5.25
C GLN A 112 5.07 -0.78 -4.37
N ARG A 113 5.80 -0.63 -3.25
CA ARG A 113 5.62 0.48 -2.32
C ARG A 113 6.31 1.77 -2.75
N VAL A 114 7.50 1.67 -3.36
CA VAL A 114 8.33 2.84 -3.73
C VAL A 114 8.05 3.31 -5.15
N LEU A 115 8.00 2.41 -6.14
CA LEU A 115 7.74 2.76 -7.55
C LEU A 115 6.24 2.75 -7.88
N GLY A 116 5.39 2.28 -6.96
CA GLY A 116 3.95 2.32 -7.13
C GLY A 116 3.42 1.43 -8.27
N ARG A 117 4.19 0.43 -8.71
CA ARG A 117 3.80 -0.50 -9.77
C ARG A 117 4.10 -1.94 -9.40
N ASP A 118 3.55 -2.87 -10.15
CA ASP A 118 3.93 -4.26 -10.02
C ASP A 118 5.26 -4.56 -10.75
N VAL A 119 5.88 -5.66 -10.36
CA VAL A 119 7.06 -6.18 -11.04
C VAL A 119 6.68 -6.66 -12.44
N TYR A 120 7.52 -6.40 -13.44
CA TYR A 120 7.28 -6.82 -14.81
C TYR A 120 7.33 -8.33 -14.96
N ASN A 121 8.39 -8.96 -14.43
CA ASN A 121 8.67 -10.40 -14.57
C ASN A 121 9.51 -10.90 -13.40
N GLU A 122 9.58 -12.22 -13.20
CA GLU A 122 10.43 -12.82 -12.14
C GLU A 122 11.91 -12.44 -12.27
N ARG A 123 12.37 -12.23 -13.51
CA ARG A 123 13.76 -11.84 -13.81
C ARG A 123 14.13 -10.46 -13.24
N GLU A 124 13.18 -9.53 -13.13
CA GLU A 124 13.40 -8.25 -12.47
C GLU A 124 13.68 -8.44 -10.97
N LYS A 125 12.94 -9.36 -10.31
CA LYS A 125 13.20 -9.71 -8.90
C LYS A 125 14.61 -10.25 -8.70
N LEU A 126 15.05 -11.13 -9.61
CA LEU A 126 16.41 -11.67 -9.59
C LEU A 126 17.46 -10.58 -9.80
N ALA A 127 17.24 -9.69 -10.77
CA ALA A 127 18.17 -8.62 -11.12
C ALA A 127 18.40 -7.61 -10.00
N PHE A 128 17.38 -7.31 -9.19
CA PHE A 128 17.53 -6.42 -8.02
C PHE A 128 18.00 -7.17 -6.76
N SER A 129 17.66 -8.45 -6.61
CA SER A 129 18.05 -9.23 -5.43
C SER A 129 19.57 -9.34 -5.22
N ILE A 130 20.34 -9.32 -6.33
CA ILE A 130 21.80 -9.35 -6.28
C ILE A 130 22.39 -8.03 -5.78
N ILE A 131 21.71 -6.89 -5.99
CA ILE A 131 22.16 -5.59 -5.45
C ILE A 131 22.11 -5.65 -3.92
N ILE A 132 21.01 -6.14 -3.36
CA ILE A 132 20.85 -6.31 -1.91
C ILE A 132 21.95 -7.22 -1.36
N ALA A 133 22.20 -8.37 -2.02
CA ALA A 133 23.20 -9.33 -1.54
C ALA A 133 24.65 -8.83 -1.67
N SER A 134 24.96 -8.03 -2.68
CA SER A 134 26.33 -7.58 -2.96
C SER A 134 26.72 -6.26 -2.30
N LYS A 135 25.76 -5.34 -2.12
CA LYS A 135 26.01 -3.97 -1.64
C LYS A 135 25.18 -3.57 -0.43
N GLY A 136 24.24 -4.41 0.00
CA GLY A 136 23.33 -4.11 1.09
C GLY A 136 22.10 -3.30 0.68
N LEU A 137 21.31 -2.96 1.69
CA LEU A 137 19.99 -2.36 1.53
C LEU A 137 20.03 -0.88 1.14
N GLU A 138 20.97 -0.13 1.69
CA GLU A 138 21.10 1.31 1.43
C GLU A 138 21.31 1.59 -0.06
N CYS A 139 22.28 0.91 -0.67
CA CYS A 139 22.52 1.03 -2.10
C CYS A 139 21.32 0.56 -2.94
N PHE A 140 20.58 -0.45 -2.49
CA PHE A 140 19.38 -0.90 -3.18
C PHE A 140 18.29 0.18 -3.18
N PHE A 141 18.03 0.84 -2.04
CA PHE A 141 17.06 1.92 -1.98
C PHE A 141 17.48 3.13 -2.82
N ASP A 142 18.76 3.48 -2.80
CA ASP A 142 19.30 4.54 -3.65
C ASP A 142 19.08 4.23 -5.13
N THR A 143 19.34 2.99 -5.56
CA THR A 143 19.08 2.60 -6.96
C THR A 143 17.62 2.66 -7.37
N LEU A 144 16.67 2.54 -6.43
CA LEU A 144 15.24 2.69 -6.71
C LEU A 144 14.83 4.16 -6.76
N LEU A 145 15.27 4.95 -5.79
CA LEU A 145 14.89 6.37 -5.65
C LEU A 145 15.57 7.28 -6.68
N ASP A 146 16.77 6.92 -7.13
CA ASP A 146 17.52 7.63 -8.16
C ASP A 146 17.18 7.14 -9.58
N SER A 147 16.18 6.28 -9.74
CA SER A 147 15.73 5.83 -11.05
C SER A 147 14.94 6.92 -11.77
N ASP A 148 15.10 7.00 -13.10
CA ASP A 148 14.33 7.93 -13.94
C ASP A 148 12.82 7.70 -13.77
N GLU A 149 12.40 6.44 -13.58
CA GLU A 149 11.01 6.09 -13.29
C GLU A 149 10.48 6.76 -12.01
N TYR A 150 11.28 6.83 -10.94
CA TYR A 150 10.87 7.51 -9.72
C TYR A 150 10.80 9.04 -9.93
N ALA A 151 11.83 9.60 -10.56
CA ALA A 151 11.93 11.04 -10.81
C ALA A 151 10.79 11.57 -11.70
N GLU A 152 10.42 10.84 -12.77
CA GLU A 152 9.35 11.24 -13.69
C GLU A 152 7.95 11.18 -13.06
N ASN A 153 7.71 10.25 -12.13
CA ASN A 153 6.37 10.02 -11.57
C ASN A 153 6.10 10.77 -10.27
N PHE A 154 7.11 10.87 -9.39
CA PHE A 154 6.94 11.44 -8.04
C PHE A 154 7.84 12.66 -7.81
N GLY A 155 8.97 12.74 -8.52
CA GLY A 155 10.00 13.73 -8.25
C GLY A 155 10.53 13.61 -6.82
N ASP A 156 10.89 14.74 -6.22
CA ASP A 156 11.42 14.75 -4.84
C ASP A 156 10.36 15.05 -3.77
N ASN A 157 9.21 15.60 -4.17
CA ASN A 157 8.25 16.29 -3.29
C ASN A 157 6.89 15.58 -3.19
N THR A 158 6.68 14.50 -3.94
CA THR A 158 5.41 13.76 -3.93
C THR A 158 5.56 12.42 -3.22
N VAL A 159 4.60 12.09 -2.35
CA VAL A 159 4.56 10.77 -1.70
C VAL A 159 4.20 9.69 -2.74
N PRO A 160 4.93 8.56 -2.79
CA PRO A 160 4.59 7.48 -3.71
C PRO A 160 3.18 6.93 -3.48
N TYR A 161 2.52 6.52 -4.55
CA TYR A 161 1.19 5.91 -4.51
C TYR A 161 1.08 4.80 -5.57
N GLN A 162 0.08 3.93 -5.43
CA GLN A 162 -0.17 2.89 -6.43
C GLN A 162 -0.69 3.52 -7.74
N ARG A 163 0.15 3.47 -8.78
CA ARG A 163 -0.12 4.08 -10.08
C ARG A 163 -1.12 3.24 -10.86
N ARG A 164 -2.14 3.91 -11.41
CA ARG A 164 -3.12 3.34 -12.37
C ARG A 164 -3.72 1.98 -11.97
N ARG A 165 -4.20 1.92 -10.73
CA ARG A 165 -4.89 0.73 -10.17
C ARG A 165 -6.21 0.43 -10.88
N VAL A 166 -6.97 1.47 -11.21
CA VAL A 166 -8.33 1.40 -11.74
C VAL A 166 -8.33 2.01 -13.13
N ILE A 167 -8.96 1.31 -14.07
CA ILE A 167 -9.21 1.84 -15.42
C ILE A 167 -10.49 2.66 -15.35
N ALA A 168 -10.52 3.85 -15.93
CA ALA A 168 -11.61 4.83 -15.77
C ALA A 168 -13.04 4.29 -15.95
N GLN A 169 -13.25 3.28 -16.82
CA GLN A 169 -14.58 2.70 -17.07
C GLN A 169 -14.99 1.59 -16.09
N ARG A 170 -14.11 1.16 -15.18
CA ARG A 170 -14.33 0.04 -14.28
C ARG A 170 -14.51 0.53 -12.84
N SER A 171 -15.51 -0.02 -12.15
CA SER A 171 -15.68 0.18 -10.70
C SER A 171 -14.70 -0.66 -9.86
N LYS A 172 -14.16 -1.75 -10.43
CA LYS A 172 -13.20 -2.63 -9.76
C LYS A 172 -11.85 -2.57 -10.46
N GLY A 173 -10.85 -2.05 -9.74
CA GLY A 173 -9.45 -2.08 -10.17
C GLY A 173 -8.69 -3.30 -9.70
N GLU A 174 -7.38 -3.24 -9.88
CA GLU A 174 -6.43 -4.21 -9.36
C GLU A 174 -6.40 -4.19 -7.82
N MET A 175 -5.91 -5.30 -7.24
CA MET A 175 -5.81 -5.44 -5.80
C MET A 175 -4.79 -4.44 -5.22
N PRO A 176 -5.11 -3.74 -4.11
CA PRO A 176 -4.15 -2.89 -3.42
C PRO A 176 -2.89 -3.64 -3.03
N PHE A 177 -1.71 -3.03 -3.20
CA PHE A 177 -0.44 -3.72 -2.94
C PHE A 177 -0.31 -4.24 -1.50
N ASN A 178 -0.78 -3.49 -0.51
CA ASN A 178 -0.72 -3.94 0.89
C ASN A 178 -1.52 -5.23 1.16
N LEU A 179 -2.55 -5.53 0.36
CA LEU A 179 -3.30 -6.79 0.41
C LEU A 179 -2.63 -7.87 -0.47
N LYS A 180 -2.04 -7.47 -1.60
CA LYS A 180 -1.34 -8.37 -2.52
C LYS A 180 -0.07 -8.95 -1.91
N THR A 181 0.75 -8.10 -1.31
CA THR A 181 2.01 -8.45 -0.67
C THR A 181 1.96 -8.11 0.82
N PRO A 182 1.30 -8.98 1.62
CA PRO A 182 1.33 -8.82 3.07
C PRO A 182 2.76 -8.96 3.59
N ARG A 183 2.96 -8.50 4.84
CA ARG A 183 4.26 -8.45 5.53
C ARG A 183 5.09 -9.72 5.37
N MET A 184 4.48 -10.89 5.50
CA MET A 184 5.15 -12.19 5.31
C MET A 184 4.45 -13.01 4.24
N GLY A 185 5.25 -13.75 3.47
CA GLY A 185 4.74 -14.77 2.55
C GLY A 185 4.41 -16.08 3.27
N LYS A 186 3.67 -16.95 2.56
CA LYS A 186 3.34 -18.31 3.04
C LYS A 186 4.58 -19.11 3.46
N GLU A 187 5.66 -18.98 2.70
CA GLU A 187 6.95 -19.65 2.94
C GLU A 187 7.56 -19.34 4.30
N PHE A 188 7.47 -18.07 4.76
CA PHE A 188 8.04 -17.64 6.04
C PHE A 188 7.10 -17.94 7.21
N SER A 189 5.79 -17.92 6.97
CA SER A 189 4.80 -18.28 7.99
C SER A 189 5.01 -19.71 8.53
N MET A 190 5.43 -20.64 7.68
CA MET A 190 5.74 -22.02 8.09
C MET A 190 6.99 -22.10 8.98
N LYS A 191 8.01 -21.27 8.70
CA LYS A 191 9.29 -21.30 9.44
C LYS A 191 9.20 -20.67 10.83
N GLN A 192 8.30 -19.72 11.03
CA GLN A 192 8.19 -18.97 12.29
C GLN A 192 7.39 -19.70 13.38
N GLY A 193 7.01 -20.96 13.16
CA GLY A 193 6.25 -21.76 14.14
C GLY A 193 4.83 -21.24 14.38
N MET A 194 4.30 -20.41 13.48
CA MET A 194 2.91 -19.95 13.56
C MET A 194 1.96 -21.15 13.45
N PRO A 195 0.90 -21.21 14.27
CA PRO A 195 -0.02 -22.35 14.26
C PRO A 195 -0.62 -22.53 12.87
N GLN A 196 -0.38 -23.71 12.30
CA GLN A 196 -0.92 -24.14 11.01
C GLN A 196 -2.41 -24.50 11.17
N LEU A 197 -3.26 -23.52 11.44
CA LEU A 197 -4.68 -23.72 11.18
C LEU A 197 -4.87 -23.68 9.66
N LEU A 198 -4.63 -24.83 9.03
CA LEU A 198 -4.69 -25.07 7.58
C LEU A 198 -5.99 -24.54 6.96
N TRP A 199 -7.06 -24.46 7.75
CA TRP A 199 -8.27 -23.67 7.58
C TRP A 199 -9.14 -23.91 8.82
N VAL A 200 -9.56 -22.87 9.54
CA VAL A 200 -10.41 -23.01 10.75
C VAL A 200 -11.86 -23.45 10.43
N GLY A 201 -12.25 -23.43 9.15
CA GLY A 201 -13.65 -23.50 8.73
C GLY A 201 -14.45 -22.27 9.18
N PRO A 202 -15.70 -22.10 8.71
CA PRO A 202 -16.63 -21.18 9.33
C PRO A 202 -17.01 -21.66 10.74
N VAL A 203 -17.26 -20.72 11.66
CA VAL A 203 -17.69 -21.04 13.02
C VAL A 203 -19.07 -21.68 12.99
N ARG A 204 -19.17 -22.96 13.36
CA ARG A 204 -20.45 -23.66 13.46
C ARG A 204 -21.14 -23.29 14.77
N LYS A 205 -22.40 -22.88 14.69
CA LYS A 205 -23.26 -22.61 15.84
C LYS A 205 -24.53 -23.45 15.73
N PHE A 206 -25.04 -23.94 16.85
CA PHE A 206 -26.30 -24.70 16.88
C PHE A 206 -27.49 -23.84 16.44
N ARG A 207 -27.47 -22.55 16.77
CA ARG A 207 -28.47 -21.57 16.32
C ARG A 207 -27.97 -20.88 15.04
N PRO A 208 -28.65 -21.02 13.89
CA PRO A 208 -28.28 -20.32 12.67
C PRO A 208 -28.41 -18.81 12.86
N GLN A 209 -27.32 -18.06 12.69
CA GLN A 209 -27.32 -16.59 12.77
C GLN A 209 -27.58 -15.93 11.42
N GLU A 210 -27.25 -16.60 10.33
CA GLU A 210 -27.37 -16.11 8.95
C GLU A 210 -28.64 -16.67 8.28
N GLN A 211 -29.79 -16.56 8.96
CA GLN A 211 -31.06 -16.96 8.38
C GLN A 211 -31.50 -15.92 7.34
N GLN A 212 -31.82 -16.38 6.14
CA GLN A 212 -32.39 -15.51 5.10
C GLN A 212 -33.91 -15.44 5.26
N PRO A 213 -34.51 -14.23 5.17
CA PRO A 213 -35.95 -14.09 5.25
C PRO A 213 -36.62 -14.80 4.07
N LYS A 214 -37.76 -15.42 4.34
CA LYS A 214 -38.61 -16.08 3.33
C LYS A 214 -39.66 -15.10 2.82
N ALA A 215 -40.20 -15.42 1.64
CA ALA A 215 -41.36 -14.72 1.12
C ALA A 215 -42.53 -14.84 2.12
N GLY A 216 -43.13 -13.71 2.47
CA GLY A 216 -44.23 -13.63 3.45
C GLY A 216 -43.79 -13.40 4.89
N ASP A 217 -42.48 -13.33 5.18
CA ASP A 217 -42.02 -12.96 6.52
C ASP A 217 -42.43 -11.51 6.84
N PRO A 218 -43.02 -11.25 8.02
CA PRO A 218 -43.51 -9.91 8.39
C PRO A 218 -42.40 -8.88 8.48
N ALA A 219 -41.15 -9.32 8.67
CA ALA A 219 -39.96 -8.47 8.68
C ALA A 219 -39.78 -7.71 7.35
N LEU A 220 -40.24 -8.27 6.22
CA LEU A 220 -40.14 -7.63 4.91
C LEU A 220 -41.07 -6.42 4.75
N PHE A 221 -42.07 -6.28 5.63
CA PHE A 221 -43.10 -5.22 5.55
C PHE A 221 -42.96 -4.16 6.65
N LEU A 222 -41.87 -4.17 7.43
CA LEU A 222 -41.67 -3.24 8.55
C LEU A 222 -41.63 -1.76 8.14
N ASN A 223 -41.22 -1.45 6.91
CA ASN A 223 -41.21 -0.07 6.40
C ASN A 223 -42.62 0.55 6.38
N MET A 224 -43.63 -0.22 5.97
CA MET A 224 -45.03 0.22 5.93
C MET A 224 -45.57 0.52 7.34
N VAL A 225 -45.13 -0.24 8.35
CA VAL A 225 -45.57 -0.04 9.73
C VAL A 225 -45.05 1.27 10.29
N ASN A 226 -43.80 1.63 9.98
CA ASN A 226 -43.18 2.85 10.48
C ASN A 226 -43.80 4.11 9.86
N GLU A 227 -44.20 4.07 8.58
CA GLU A 227 -44.81 5.21 7.88
C GLU A 227 -46.18 5.60 8.47
N VAL A 228 -46.96 4.63 8.94
CA VAL A 228 -48.31 4.88 9.50
C VAL A 228 -48.27 5.57 10.88
N SER A 229 -47.17 5.44 11.62
CA SER A 229 -47.06 5.96 13.01
C SER A 229 -47.07 7.49 13.14
N SER A 230 -46.91 8.23 12.04
CA SER A 230 -46.88 9.71 12.05
C SER A 230 -48.25 10.39 11.96
N LEU A 231 -49.34 9.64 11.72
CA LEU A 231 -50.70 10.19 11.53
C LEU A 231 -51.58 10.16 12.80
N SER A 232 -51.09 9.67 13.94
CA SER A 232 -51.90 9.50 15.17
C SER A 232 -51.50 10.41 16.36
N ILE A 233 -51.00 11.63 16.13
CA ILE A 233 -50.68 12.60 17.21
C ILE A 233 -51.40 13.97 17.04
N LEU A 234 -52.33 14.11 16.10
CA LEU A 234 -53.17 15.32 15.96
C LEU A 234 -54.67 15.04 16.15
N ALA A 235 -55.02 14.45 17.30
CA ALA A 235 -56.39 14.43 17.80
C ALA A 235 -56.45 15.03 19.21
#